data_AF-A0A7W1GGL7-F1
#
_entry.id   AF-A0A7W1GGL7-F1
#
_cell.length_a   1.000
_cell.length_b   1.000
_cell.length_c   1.000
_cell.angle_alpha   90.00
_cell.angle_beta   90.00
_cell.angle_gamma   90.00
#
_symmetry.space_group_name_H-M   'P 1'
#
loop_
_entity.id
_entity.type
_entity.pdbx_description
1 polymer ?
#
loop_
_entity_poly.entity_id
_entity_poly.type
_entity_poly.pdbx_seq_one_letter_code
_entity_poly.pdbx_strand_id
1 'polypeptide(L)'
;MTTKKVLLIVSGLVFGLLLLVGVFVGAIAGVAVYAVGHSEAAETAKTFLRNNERLKNEIGEVRDFGWLVTGAVNTHNADGDATLNLKAIGEKGSVDTSVSLFYKNGRQWRVAGATYRNRQGRIIELLDKYEAEESEPFVAPVSR
;
A
#
# COMPACT_ATOMS: atom_id res chain seq x y z
N MET A 1 -23.29 -27.68 43.81
CA MET A 1 -23.03 -27.36 42.38
C MET A 1 -21.68 -27.96 42.01
N THR A 2 -21.65 -28.97 41.14
CA THR A 2 -20.45 -29.78 40.85
C THR A 2 -19.41 -28.96 40.07
N THR A 3 -18.15 -28.99 40.50
CA THR A 3 -16.99 -28.27 39.91
C THR A 3 -16.89 -28.42 38.39
N LYS A 4 -17.29 -29.59 37.85
CA LYS A 4 -17.36 -29.88 36.41
C LYS A 4 -18.33 -28.97 35.63
N LYS A 5 -19.46 -28.59 36.23
CA LYS A 5 -20.44 -27.67 35.60
C LYS A 5 -19.90 -26.25 35.53
N VAL A 6 -19.22 -25.80 36.59
CA VAL A 6 -18.56 -24.48 36.61
C VAL A 6 -17.44 -24.42 35.57
N LEU A 7 -16.64 -25.48 35.45
CA LEU A 7 -15.54 -25.55 34.49
C LEU A 7 -16.01 -25.48 33.02
N LEU A 8 -17.15 -26.12 32.69
CA LEU A 8 -17.74 -26.05 31.35
C LEU A 8 -18.28 -24.65 31.02
N ILE A 9 -18.90 -23.97 31.98
CA ILE A 9 -19.44 -22.62 31.79
C ILE A 9 -18.28 -21.62 31.60
N VAL A 10 -17.25 -21.70 32.44
CA VAL A 10 -16.08 -20.82 32.34
C VAL A 10 -15.32 -21.07 31.04
N SER A 11 -15.14 -22.33 30.62
CA SER A 11 -14.50 -22.67 29.35
C SER A 11 -15.27 -22.10 28.15
N GLY A 12 -16.60 -22.22 28.16
CA GLY A 12 -17.43 -21.65 27.09
C GLY A 12 -17.36 -20.12 27.03
N LEU A 13 -17.33 -19.46 28.20
CA LEU A 13 -17.21 -18.01 28.29
C LEU A 13 -15.86 -17.52 27.76
N VAL A 14 -14.76 -18.17 28.16
CA VAL A 14 -13.40 -17.83 27.72
C VAL A 14 -13.24 -18.06 26.22
N PHE A 15 -13.76 -19.17 25.70
CA PHE A 15 -13.74 -19.46 24.26
C PHE A 15 -14.55 -18.45 23.45
N GLY A 16 -15.75 -18.09 23.93
CA GLY A 16 -16.59 -17.07 23.30
C GLY A 16 -15.92 -15.70 23.29
N LEU A 17 -15.24 -15.32 24.38
CA LEU A 17 -14.50 -14.06 24.46
C LEU A 17 -13.31 -14.04 23.49
N LEU A 18 -12.54 -15.14 23.41
CA LEU A 18 -11.43 -15.26 22.46
C LEU A 18 -11.90 -15.17 21.00
N LEU A 19 -13.02 -15.81 20.67
CA LEU A 19 -13.61 -15.72 19.33
C LEU A 19 -14.04 -14.29 19.01
N LEU A 20 -14.70 -13.62 19.95
CA LEU A 20 -15.16 -12.24 19.77
C LEU A 20 -13.99 -11.27 19.55
N VAL A 21 -12.92 -11.39 20.34
CA VAL A 21 -11.70 -10.60 20.16
C VAL A 21 -11.02 -10.92 18.82
N GLY A 22 -10.91 -12.19 18.45
CA GLY A 22 -10.31 -12.61 17.19
C GLY A 22 -11.06 -12.07 15.97
N VAL A 23 -12.40 -12.11 15.99
CA VAL A 23 -13.24 -11.54 14.94
C VAL A 23 -13.12 -10.01 14.90
N PHE A 24 -13.08 -9.34 16.05
CA PHE A 24 -12.98 -7.89 16.10
C PHE A 24 -11.62 -7.39 15.57
N VAL A 25 -10.52 -8.00 16.00
CA VAL A 25 -9.17 -7.69 15.52
C VAL A 25 -9.03 -8.06 14.04
N GLY A 26 -9.53 -9.24 13.64
CA GLY A 26 -9.53 -9.69 12.25
C GLY A 26 -10.35 -8.78 11.33
N ALA A 27 -11.48 -8.26 11.82
CA ALA A 27 -12.31 -7.32 11.07
C ALA A 27 -11.62 -5.96 10.93
N ILE A 28 -11.00 -5.42 11.99
CA ILE A 28 -10.26 -4.15 11.92
C ILE A 28 -9.05 -4.28 11.00
N ALA A 29 -8.24 -5.33 11.16
CA ALA A 29 -7.10 -5.59 10.29
C ALA A 29 -7.54 -5.85 8.85
N GLY A 30 -8.61 -6.61 8.64
CA GLY A 30 -9.20 -6.87 7.33
C GLY A 30 -9.74 -5.60 6.66
N VAL A 31 -10.42 -4.74 7.41
CA VAL A 31 -10.91 -3.44 6.92
C VAL A 31 -9.76 -2.49 6.64
N ALA A 32 -8.71 -2.46 7.47
CA ALA A 32 -7.53 -1.63 7.21
C ALA A 32 -6.79 -2.08 5.94
N VAL A 33 -6.59 -3.39 5.76
CA VAL A 33 -5.94 -3.96 4.56
C VAL A 33 -6.82 -3.81 3.33
N TYR A 34 -8.14 -4.00 3.46
CA TYR A 34 -9.10 -3.79 2.38
C TYR A 34 -9.19 -2.31 1.99
N ALA A 35 -9.26 -1.41 2.98
CA ALA A 35 -9.25 0.04 2.77
C ALA A 35 -7.96 0.48 2.09
N VAL A 36 -6.80 -0.08 2.44
CA VAL A 36 -5.51 0.19 1.76
C VAL A 36 -5.49 -0.36 0.33
N GLY A 37 -5.97 -1.60 0.11
CA GLY A 37 -6.00 -2.23 -1.22
C GLY A 37 -7.03 -1.62 -2.19
N HIS A 38 -8.09 -1.01 -1.67
CA HIS A 38 -9.06 -0.18 -2.38
C HIS A 38 -8.81 1.33 -2.20
N SER A 39 -7.73 1.74 -1.52
CA SER A 39 -7.48 3.15 -1.27
C SER A 39 -6.99 3.84 -2.53
N GLU A 40 -7.29 5.13 -2.59
CA GLU A 40 -6.71 6.11 -3.52
C GLU A 40 -5.22 5.83 -3.79
N ALA A 41 -4.42 5.41 -2.80
CA ALA A 41 -3.00 5.09 -2.98
C ALA A 41 -2.72 4.03 -4.06
N ALA A 42 -3.47 2.92 -4.06
CA ALA A 42 -3.29 1.86 -5.03
C ALA A 42 -3.77 2.29 -6.42
N GLU A 43 -4.84 3.07 -6.50
CA GLU A 43 -5.35 3.62 -7.75
C GLU A 43 -4.41 4.70 -8.32
N THR A 44 -3.87 5.58 -7.47
CA THR A 44 -2.84 6.57 -7.83
C THR A 44 -1.58 5.88 -8.32
N ALA A 45 -1.12 4.83 -7.64
CA ALA A 45 0.04 4.04 -8.08
C ALA A 45 -0.20 3.38 -9.45
N LYS A 46 -1.36 2.74 -9.64
CA LYS A 46 -1.74 2.11 -10.92
C LYS A 46 -1.85 3.15 -12.04
N THR A 47 -2.49 4.28 -11.78
CA THR A 47 -2.65 5.37 -12.75
C THR A 47 -1.29 5.96 -13.13
N PHE A 48 -0.42 6.21 -12.14
CA PHE A 48 0.95 6.67 -12.39
C PHE A 48 1.72 5.69 -13.28
N LEU A 49 1.69 4.40 -12.95
CA LEU A 49 2.38 3.38 -13.74
C LEU A 49 1.78 3.24 -15.16
N ARG A 50 0.45 3.32 -15.31
CA ARG A 50 -0.20 3.28 -16.63
C ARG A 50 0.18 4.47 -17.50
N ASN A 51 0.43 5.64 -16.92
CA ASN A 51 0.75 6.85 -17.68
C ASN A 51 2.26 7.07 -17.89
N ASN A 52 3.12 6.28 -17.25
CA ASN A 52 4.56 6.49 -17.32
C ASN A 52 5.16 6.01 -18.65
N GLU A 53 5.71 6.95 -19.44
CA GLU A 53 6.30 6.65 -20.75
C GLU A 53 7.52 5.73 -20.67
N ARG A 54 8.37 5.86 -19.63
CA ARG A 54 9.54 4.97 -19.45
C ARG A 54 9.09 3.52 -19.25
N LEU A 55 8.03 3.31 -18.47
CA LEU A 55 7.49 1.98 -18.25
C LEU A 55 6.85 1.43 -19.54
N LYS A 56 6.06 2.24 -20.25
CA LYS A 56 5.46 1.86 -21.54
C LYS A 56 6.49 1.51 -22.60
N ASN A 57 7.64 2.19 -22.62
CA ASN A 57 8.70 1.89 -23.56
C ASN A 57 9.31 0.49 -23.33
N GLU A 58 9.40 0.06 -22.07
CA GLU A 58 9.96 -1.25 -21.69
C GLU A 58 8.94 -2.39 -21.90
N ILE A 59 7.72 -2.26 -21.34
CA ILE A 59 6.73 -3.35 -21.33
C ILE A 59 5.60 -3.20 -22.36
N GLY A 60 5.57 -2.13 -23.15
CA GLY A 60 4.44 -1.78 -24.00
C GLY A 60 3.30 -1.14 -23.19
N GLU A 61 2.14 -0.92 -23.82
CA GLU A 61 0.96 -0.41 -23.11
C GLU A 61 0.62 -1.29 -21.91
N VAL A 62 0.46 -0.68 -20.74
CA VAL A 62 0.17 -1.39 -19.49
C VAL A 62 -1.28 -1.85 -19.55
N ARG A 63 -1.49 -3.16 -19.72
CA ARG A 63 -2.82 -3.76 -19.83
C ARG A 63 -3.38 -4.09 -18.46
N ASP A 64 -2.57 -4.76 -17.65
CA ASP A 64 -3.01 -5.29 -16.38
C ASP A 64 -1.94 -5.18 -15.29
N PHE A 65 -2.37 -5.39 -14.06
CA PHE A 65 -1.51 -5.51 -12.90
C PHE A 65 -1.67 -6.89 -12.27
N GLY A 66 -0.57 -7.50 -11.86
CA GLY A 66 -0.58 -8.82 -11.24
C GLY A 66 -1.47 -8.85 -10.00
N TRP A 67 -2.09 -10.01 -9.76
CA TRP A 67 -2.99 -10.23 -8.63
C TRP A 67 -2.32 -10.10 -7.25
N LEU A 68 -0.99 -10.29 -7.20
CA LEU A 68 -0.17 -10.10 -6.01
C LEU A 68 0.28 -8.66 -5.92
N VAL A 69 -0.49 -7.85 -5.19
CA VAL A 69 -0.04 -6.56 -4.68
C VAL A 69 0.49 -6.80 -3.26
N THR A 70 1.80 -6.68 -3.09
CA THR A 70 2.44 -6.74 -1.77
C THR A 70 2.85 -5.35 -1.36
N GLY A 71 2.93 -5.07 -0.07
CA GLY A 71 3.31 -3.73 0.35
C GLY A 71 3.27 -3.56 1.85
N ALA A 72 3.92 -2.51 2.31
CA ALA A 72 3.87 -2.06 3.68
C ALA A 72 3.23 -0.68 3.68
N VAL A 73 2.22 -0.50 4.52
CA VAL A 73 1.64 0.82 4.79
C VAL A 73 1.89 1.11 6.25
N ASN A 74 2.67 2.16 6.48
CA ASN A 74 3.00 2.66 7.81
C ASN A 74 2.28 3.98 7.99
N THR A 75 1.34 4.04 8.92
CA THR A 75 0.64 5.28 9.26
C THR A 75 1.10 5.76 10.63
N HIS A 76 1.49 7.03 10.69
CA HIS A 76 1.93 7.69 11.91
C HIS A 76 1.08 8.95 12.13
N ASN A 77 0.05 8.82 12.97
CA ASN A 77 -0.91 9.90 13.27
C ASN A 77 -1.58 10.49 12.01
N ALA A 78 -1.22 11.72 11.64
CA ALA A 78 -1.78 12.45 10.51
C ALA A 78 -1.02 12.26 9.19
N ASP A 79 0.08 11.50 9.24
CA ASP A 79 0.95 11.22 8.11
C ASP A 79 0.98 9.71 7.85
N GLY A 80 1.30 9.32 6.64
CA GLY A 80 1.54 7.91 6.34
C GLY A 80 2.30 7.69 5.06
N ASP A 81 3.07 6.61 5.08
CA ASP A 81 3.96 6.17 4.03
C ASP A 81 3.52 4.78 3.57
N ALA A 82 3.36 4.60 2.28
CA ALA A 82 3.00 3.33 1.67
C ALA A 82 4.07 2.94 0.65
N THR A 83 4.57 1.72 0.75
CA THR A 83 5.36 1.11 -0.32
C THR A 83 4.58 -0.04 -0.90
N LEU A 84 4.14 0.11 -2.15
CA LEU A 84 3.39 -0.89 -2.89
C LEU A 84 4.29 -1.53 -3.95
N ASN A 85 4.44 -2.83 -3.87
CA ASN A 85 5.11 -3.66 -4.85
C ASN A 85 4.04 -4.42 -5.65
N LEU A 86 4.03 -4.20 -6.94
CA LEU A 86 3.05 -4.81 -7.83
C LEU A 86 3.68 -5.13 -9.18
N LYS A 87 3.21 -6.21 -9.81
CA LYS A 87 3.70 -6.61 -11.12
C LYS A 87 2.94 -5.85 -12.21
N ALA A 88 3.62 -5.08 -13.04
CA ALA A 88 3.02 -4.44 -14.20
C ALA A 88 3.09 -5.38 -15.41
N ILE A 89 1.94 -5.62 -16.05
CA ILE A 89 1.81 -6.53 -17.20
C ILE A 89 1.44 -5.68 -18.42
N GLY A 90 2.37 -5.54 -19.34
CA GLY A 90 2.19 -4.85 -20.61
C GLY A 90 2.16 -5.81 -21.80
N GLU A 91 1.95 -5.25 -22.99
CA GLU A 91 1.89 -6.01 -24.25
C GLU A 91 3.17 -6.78 -24.58
N LYS A 92 4.33 -6.22 -24.26
CA LYS A 92 5.65 -6.78 -24.60
C LYS A 92 6.23 -7.65 -23.49
N GLY A 93 5.67 -7.59 -22.29
CA GLY A 93 6.17 -8.35 -21.15
C GLY A 93 5.64 -7.86 -19.80
N SER A 94 6.20 -8.40 -18.73
CA SER A 94 5.88 -7.98 -17.36
C SER A 94 7.15 -7.65 -16.58
N VAL A 95 7.03 -6.68 -15.67
CA VAL A 95 8.11 -6.25 -14.76
C VAL A 95 7.56 -6.04 -13.36
N ASP A 96 8.41 -6.25 -12.36
CA ASP A 96 8.08 -5.94 -10.98
C ASP A 96 8.30 -4.44 -10.74
N THR A 97 7.27 -3.77 -10.24
CA THR A 97 7.29 -2.33 -9.95
C THR A 97 7.17 -2.10 -8.45
N SER A 98 7.83 -1.07 -7.96
CA SER A 98 7.76 -0.62 -6.57
C SER A 98 7.44 0.87 -6.56
N VAL A 99 6.31 1.21 -5.96
CA VAL A 99 5.80 2.58 -5.87
C VAL A 99 5.75 2.97 -4.39
N SER A 100 6.44 4.05 -4.07
CA SER A 100 6.40 4.70 -2.77
C SER A 100 5.43 5.86 -2.82
N LEU A 101 4.47 5.88 -1.92
CA LEU A 101 3.49 6.94 -1.76
C LEU A 101 3.55 7.48 -0.34
N PHE A 102 3.17 8.74 -0.20
CA PHE A 102 3.06 9.40 1.10
C PHE A 102 1.80 10.26 1.13
N TYR A 103 1.26 10.46 2.32
CA TYR A 103 0.34 11.55 2.60
C TYR A 103 0.79 12.28 3.86
N LYS A 104 0.63 13.60 3.85
CA LYS A 104 0.91 14.46 5.01
C LYS A 104 -0.34 15.23 5.40
N ASN A 105 -0.57 15.43 6.70
CA ASN A 105 -1.68 16.21 7.25
C ASN A 105 -3.08 15.75 6.78
N GLY A 106 -3.31 14.44 6.65
CA GLY A 106 -4.61 13.90 6.22
C GLY A 106 -5.05 14.31 4.80
N ARG A 107 -4.11 14.76 3.96
CA ARG A 107 -4.36 15.05 2.53
C ARG A 107 -4.32 13.78 1.68
N GLN A 108 -4.66 13.91 0.39
CA GLN A 108 -4.61 12.82 -0.58
C GLN A 108 -3.21 12.24 -0.75
N TRP A 109 -3.15 10.96 -1.11
CA TRP A 109 -1.93 10.22 -1.40
C TRP A 109 -1.19 10.78 -2.63
N ARG A 110 0.13 10.92 -2.49
CA ARG A 110 1.03 11.38 -3.56
C ARG A 110 2.16 10.39 -3.77
N VAL A 111 2.61 10.26 -5.01
CA VAL A 111 3.73 9.38 -5.37
C VAL A 111 5.03 10.09 -4.95
N ALA A 112 5.73 9.55 -3.96
CA ALA A 112 7.07 10.00 -3.56
C ALA A 112 8.16 9.43 -4.49
N GLY A 113 7.92 8.25 -5.04
CA GLY A 113 8.89 7.59 -5.89
C GLY A 113 8.30 6.37 -6.57
N ALA A 114 8.82 6.03 -7.74
CA ALA A 114 8.43 4.82 -8.44
C ALA A 114 9.67 4.24 -9.11
N THR A 115 9.80 2.92 -9.03
CA THR A 115 10.89 2.18 -9.66
C THR A 115 10.35 0.91 -10.28
N TYR A 116 11.06 0.38 -11.26
CA TYR A 116 10.83 -0.97 -11.75
C TYR A 116 12.13 -1.75 -11.81
N ARG A 117 12.02 -3.07 -11.67
CA ARG A 117 13.12 -4.01 -11.87
C ARG A 117 13.04 -4.55 -13.28
N ASN A 118 14.05 -4.27 -14.08
CA ASN A 118 14.14 -4.80 -15.44
C ASN A 118 14.53 -6.29 -15.45
N ARG A 119 14.49 -6.92 -16.63
CA ARG A 119 14.83 -8.35 -16.80
C ARG A 119 16.28 -8.69 -16.40
N GLN A 120 17.17 -7.71 -16.37
CA GLN A 120 18.57 -7.85 -15.95
C GLN A 120 18.75 -7.67 -14.43
N GLY A 121 17.67 -7.47 -13.68
CA GLY A 121 17.71 -7.24 -12.23
C GLY A 121 18.10 -5.82 -11.82
N ARG A 122 18.28 -4.89 -12.77
CA ARG A 122 18.58 -3.48 -12.47
C ARG A 122 17.31 -2.73 -12.10
N ILE A 123 17.42 -1.88 -11.09
CA ILE A 123 16.35 -0.99 -10.64
C ILE A 123 16.45 0.30 -11.46
N ILE A 124 15.36 0.68 -12.11
CA ILE A 124 15.24 1.90 -12.91
C ILE A 124 14.20 2.80 -12.26
N GLU A 125 14.55 4.08 -12.05
CA GLU A 125 13.65 5.09 -11.50
C GLU A 125 12.68 5.61 -12.58
N LEU A 126 11.39 5.62 -12.23
CA LEU A 126 10.29 6.06 -13.07
C LEU A 126 9.86 7.50 -12.78
N LEU A 127 10.17 8.01 -11.58
CA LEU A 127 9.89 9.37 -11.16
C LEU A 127 11.23 10.10 -10.99
N ASP A 128 11.43 11.22 -11.67
CA ASP A 128 12.60 12.06 -11.45
C ASP A 128 12.43 12.82 -10.12
N LYS A 129 13.53 12.93 -9.35
CA LYS A 129 13.53 13.50 -7.99
C LYS A 129 12.95 14.92 -7.90
N TYR A 130 12.98 15.67 -9.01
CA TYR A 130 12.45 17.04 -9.10
C TYR A 130 10.91 17.10 -9.03
N GLU A 131 10.21 16.12 -9.59
CA GLU A 131 8.73 16.06 -9.53
C GLU A 131 8.23 15.60 -8.16
N ALA A 132 9.06 14.83 -7.44
CA ALA A 132 8.76 14.42 -6.06
C ALA A 132 8.83 15.61 -5.10
N GLU A 133 9.82 16.50 -5.25
CA GLU A 133 10.00 17.69 -4.40
C GLU A 133 8.96 18.79 -4.67
N GLU A 134 8.52 18.98 -5.92
CA GLU A 134 7.47 19.96 -6.26
C GLU A 134 6.10 19.61 -5.67
N SER A 135 5.91 18.37 -5.24
CA SER A 135 4.72 17.90 -4.53
C SER A 135 4.74 18.16 -3.02
N GLU A 136 5.81 18.73 -2.47
CA GLU A 136 5.80 19.28 -1.11
C GLU A 136 5.09 20.65 -1.12
N PRO A 137 4.19 20.94 -0.15
CA PRO A 137 3.65 22.29 -0.03
C PRO A 137 4.82 23.24 0.20
N PHE A 138 4.99 24.23 -0.70
CA PHE A 138 5.96 25.32 -0.55
C PHE A 138 5.85 25.92 0.85
N VAL A 139 6.77 25.55 1.74
CA VAL A 139 7.00 26.25 2.99
C VAL A 139 8.02 27.31 2.66
N ALA A 140 7.55 28.55 2.47
CA ALA A 140 8.43 29.68 2.29
C ALA A 140 9.48 29.69 3.42
N PRO A 141 10.77 29.90 3.13
CA PRO A 141 11.76 30.07 4.19
C PRO A 141 11.34 31.28 5.02
N VAL A 142 11.06 31.06 6.30
CA VAL A 142 10.84 32.14 7.26
C VAL A 142 12.17 32.89 7.35
N SER A 143 12.23 34.06 6.73
CA SER A 143 13.37 34.98 6.86
C SER A 143 13.51 35.33 8.34
N ARG A 144 14.61 34.90 8.94
CA ARG A 144 15.07 35.38 10.26
C ARG A 144 15.58 36.81 10.14
#